data_AF-A0A8T7LFQ9-F1
#
_entry.id   AF-A0A8T7LFQ9-F1
#
_cell.length_a   1.000
_cell.length_b   1.000
_cell.length_c   1.000
_cell.angle_alpha   90.00
_cell.angle_beta   90.00
_cell.angle_gamma   90.00
#
_symmetry.space_group_name_H-M   'P 1'
#
loop_
_entity.id
_entity.type
_entity.pdbx_description
1 polymer ?
#
loop_
_entity_poly.entity_id
_entity_poly.type
_entity_poly.pdbx_seq_one_letter_code
_entity_poly.pdbx_strand_id
1 'polypeptide(L)'
;MELSRKRILRIAVFVAAVCAVGCTATFWAFTALRPPTIRTYGDQVAYALRAEGIRYQRITFGEMWPDNVNRQYGEQAGPISIAVYVTLENGRNVNGWMECRWIDEDCTLSIADLGLRRTPLPALSKPQVWPWLEWAERALATVWN
;
A
#
# COMPACT_ATOMS: atom_id res chain seq x y z
N MET A 1 21.54 -44.45 -33.43
CA MET A 1 20.34 -43.69 -32.97
C MET A 1 20.51 -43.03 -31.60
N GLU A 2 21.40 -43.49 -30.71
CA GLU A 2 21.57 -42.92 -29.34
C GLU A 2 22.10 -41.47 -29.27
N LEU A 3 22.95 -41.04 -30.21
CA LEU A 3 23.47 -39.67 -30.27
C LEU A 3 22.37 -38.62 -30.52
N SER A 4 21.33 -38.98 -31.27
CA SER A 4 20.18 -38.11 -31.54
C SER A 4 19.31 -37.92 -30.29
N ARG A 5 19.07 -39.01 -29.54
CA ARG A 5 18.29 -39.00 -28.30
C ARG A 5 18.93 -38.15 -27.20
N LYS A 6 20.26 -38.20 -27.05
CA LYS A 6 21.00 -37.35 -26.09
C LYS A 6 20.94 -35.86 -26.44
N ARG A 7 20.95 -35.51 -27.74
CA ARG A 7 20.79 -34.12 -28.21
C ARG A 7 19.38 -33.60 -27.96
N ILE A 8 18.36 -34.40 -28.27
CA ILE A 8 16.95 -34.05 -28.00
C ILE A 8 16.73 -33.83 -26.50
N LEU A 9 17.27 -34.70 -25.64
CA LEU A 9 17.14 -34.56 -24.20
C LEU A 9 17.81 -33.28 -23.68
N ARG A 10 19.00 -32.95 -24.18
CA ARG A 10 19.71 -31.71 -23.81
C ARG A 10 18.94 -30.47 -24.24
N ILE A 11 18.38 -30.45 -25.45
CA ILE A 11 17.56 -29.35 -25.94
C ILE A 11 16.30 -29.21 -25.08
N ALA A 12 15.61 -30.31 -24.76
CA ALA A 12 14.44 -30.29 -23.89
C ALA A 12 14.75 -29.75 -22.49
N VAL A 13 15.86 -30.19 -21.88
CA VAL A 13 16.32 -29.65 -20.58
C VAL A 13 16.66 -28.17 -20.68
N PHE A 14 17.30 -27.73 -21.76
CA PHE A 14 17.67 -26.34 -21.96
C PHE A 14 16.43 -25.45 -22.11
N VAL A 15 15.44 -25.89 -22.90
CA VAL A 15 14.15 -25.19 -23.06
C VAL A 15 13.41 -25.12 -21.72
N ALA A 16 13.34 -26.23 -20.97
CA ALA A 16 12.71 -26.25 -19.65
C ALA A 16 13.41 -25.29 -18.67
N ALA A 17 14.74 -25.25 -18.66
CA ALA A 17 15.52 -24.34 -17.82
C ALA A 17 15.28 -22.87 -18.19
N VAL A 18 15.26 -22.52 -19.47
CA VAL A 18 14.97 -21.16 -19.94
C VAL A 18 13.54 -20.75 -19.57
N CYS A 19 12.56 -21.62 -19.73
CA CYS A 19 11.18 -21.36 -19.30
C CYS A 19 11.09 -21.14 -17.79
N ALA A 20 11.75 -21.97 -16.98
CA ALA A 20 11.76 -21.82 -15.53
C ALA A 20 12.39 -20.49 -15.08
N VAL A 21 13.50 -20.08 -15.70
CA VAL A 21 14.13 -18.78 -15.45
C VAL A 21 13.22 -17.63 -15.88
N GLY A 22 12.56 -17.75 -17.04
CA GLY A 22 11.60 -16.75 -17.51
C GLY A 22 10.41 -16.58 -16.55
N CYS A 23 9.84 -17.69 -16.07
CA CYS A 23 8.72 -17.68 -15.11
C CYS A 23 9.13 -17.09 -13.75
N THR A 24 10.33 -17.39 -13.27
CA THR A 24 10.81 -16.83 -12.00
C THR A 24 11.10 -15.33 -12.13
N ALA A 25 11.72 -14.89 -13.23
CA ALA A 25 11.96 -13.47 -13.49
C ALA A 25 10.65 -12.67 -13.59
N THR A 26 9.64 -13.20 -14.28
CA THR A 26 8.32 -12.55 -14.36
C THR A 26 7.61 -12.52 -13.01
N PHE A 27 7.70 -13.57 -12.20
CA PHE A 27 7.15 -13.57 -10.84
C PHE A 27 7.81 -12.51 -9.95
N TRP A 28 9.13 -12.40 -9.98
CA TRP A 28 9.87 -11.36 -9.25
C TRP A 28 9.55 -9.95 -9.74
N ALA A 29 9.44 -9.75 -11.05
CA ALA A 29 9.02 -8.47 -11.61
C ALA A 29 7.59 -8.10 -11.15
N PHE A 30 6.67 -9.05 -11.16
CA PHE A 30 5.27 -8.82 -10.77
C PHE A 30 5.14 -8.49 -9.28
N THR A 31 5.94 -9.11 -8.43
CA THR A 31 5.97 -8.82 -6.98
C THR A 31 6.64 -7.48 -6.68
N ALA A 32 7.72 -7.13 -7.38
CA ALA A 32 8.38 -5.85 -7.24
C ALA A 32 7.53 -4.65 -7.72
N LEU A 33 6.70 -4.86 -8.75
CA LEU A 33 5.81 -3.84 -9.30
C LEU A 33 4.45 -3.76 -8.61
N ARG A 34 4.16 -4.66 -7.67
CA ARG A 34 2.85 -4.67 -7.00
C ARG A 34 2.74 -3.41 -6.14
N PRO A 35 1.73 -2.56 -6.36
CA PRO A 35 1.56 -1.37 -5.54
C PRO A 35 1.39 -1.80 -4.07
N PRO A 36 2.05 -1.11 -3.12
CA PRO A 36 1.89 -1.42 -1.71
C PRO A 36 0.41 -1.25 -1.32
N THR A 37 -0.15 -2.23 -0.61
CA THR A 37 -1.51 -2.11 -0.09
C THR A 37 -1.52 -1.09 1.03
N ILE A 38 -2.20 0.03 0.83
CA ILE A 38 -2.33 1.11 1.80
C ILE A 38 -3.63 0.88 2.57
N ARG A 39 -3.57 0.42 3.82
CA ARG A 39 -4.76 0.07 4.60
C ARG A 39 -5.10 1.09 5.67
N THR A 40 -4.12 1.88 6.09
CA THR A 40 -4.24 2.85 7.18
C THR A 40 -3.64 4.19 6.78
N TYR A 41 -4.01 5.26 7.48
CA TYR A 41 -3.32 6.55 7.37
C TYR A 41 -1.82 6.42 7.69
N GLY A 42 -1.46 5.51 8.59
CA GLY A 42 -0.07 5.14 8.87
C GLY A 42 0.69 4.70 7.61
N ASP A 43 0.06 3.86 6.79
CA ASP A 43 0.64 3.35 5.56
C ASP A 43 0.83 4.46 4.51
N GLN A 44 -0.10 5.42 4.44
CA GLN A 44 0.00 6.58 3.55
C GLN A 44 1.20 7.46 3.91
N VAL A 45 1.31 7.84 5.18
CA VAL A 45 2.43 8.65 5.67
C VAL A 45 3.76 7.89 5.49
N ALA A 46 3.78 6.60 5.84
CA ALA A 46 4.92 5.73 5.64
C ALA A 46 5.35 5.62 4.17
N TYR A 47 4.39 5.62 3.24
CA TYR A 47 4.67 5.62 1.81
C TYR A 47 5.34 6.92 1.37
N ALA A 48 4.78 8.07 1.75
CA ALA A 48 5.36 9.38 1.42
C ALA A 48 6.76 9.56 1.98
N LEU A 49 6.99 9.17 3.25
CA LEU A 49 8.32 9.22 3.86
C LEU A 49 9.32 8.33 3.11
N ARG A 50 8.93 7.11 2.72
CA ARG A 50 9.79 6.20 1.96
C ARG A 50 10.09 6.70 0.55
N ALA A 51 9.11 7.30 -0.12
CA ALA A 51 9.29 7.87 -1.46
C ALA A 51 10.37 8.97 -1.47
N GLU A 52 10.48 9.70 -0.35
CA GLU A 52 11.43 10.80 -0.15
C GLU A 52 12.73 10.33 0.54
N GLY A 53 12.91 9.01 0.73
CA GLY A 53 14.09 8.44 1.35
C GLY A 53 14.23 8.72 2.85
N ILE A 54 13.15 9.13 3.52
CA ILE A 54 13.14 9.52 4.94
C ILE A 54 12.90 8.29 5.81
N ARG A 55 13.86 8.00 6.69
CA ARG A 55 13.77 6.89 7.64
C ARG A 55 13.14 7.32 8.95
N TYR A 56 12.24 6.49 9.46
CA TYR A 56 11.47 6.76 10.67
C TYR A 56 11.36 5.51 11.56
N GLN A 57 11.16 5.73 12.85
CA GLN A 57 10.93 4.69 13.86
C GLN A 57 9.44 4.50 14.13
N ARG A 58 8.69 5.61 14.21
CA ARG A 58 7.30 5.60 14.63
C ARG A 58 6.53 6.74 13.97
N ILE A 59 5.29 6.44 13.61
CA ILE A 59 4.29 7.43 13.18
C ILE A 59 3.14 7.34 14.19
N THR A 60 2.72 8.48 14.71
CA THR A 60 1.56 8.61 15.59
C THR A 60 0.66 9.72 15.10
N PHE A 61 -0.62 9.59 15.43
CA PHE A 61 -1.65 10.52 15.00
C PHE A 61 -2.30 11.16 16.22
N GLY A 62 -2.67 12.42 16.09
CA GLY A 62 -3.49 13.13 17.05
C GLY A 62 -4.65 13.82 16.35
N GLU A 63 -5.61 14.25 17.16
CA GLU A 63 -6.68 15.11 16.69
C GLU A 63 -6.17 16.55 16.62
N MET A 64 -6.50 17.26 15.55
CA MET A 64 -6.32 18.70 15.46
C MET A 64 -7.67 19.37 15.72
N TRP A 65 -7.68 20.54 16.32
CA TRP A 65 -8.91 21.32 16.44
C TRP A 65 -9.07 22.13 15.14
N PRO A 66 -10.23 22.11 14.43
CA PRO A 66 -11.55 21.66 14.84
C PRO A 66 -12.02 20.33 14.21
N ASP A 67 -11.16 19.31 14.10
CA ASP A 67 -11.46 18.08 13.33
C ASP A 67 -12.65 17.29 13.87
N ASN A 68 -12.95 17.40 15.16
CA ASN A 68 -14.15 16.83 15.77
C ASN A 68 -15.44 17.48 15.21
N VAL A 69 -15.39 18.79 14.95
CA VAL A 69 -16.46 19.56 14.29
C VAL A 69 -16.55 19.14 12.83
N ASN A 70 -15.44 19.09 12.10
CA ASN A 70 -15.47 18.75 10.68
C ASN A 70 -15.96 17.31 10.41
N ARG A 71 -15.62 16.35 11.28
CA ARG A 71 -16.20 14.99 11.21
C ARG A 71 -17.70 14.96 11.50
N GLN A 72 -18.21 15.83 12.37
CA GLN A 72 -19.64 15.88 12.73
C GLN A 72 -20.52 16.60 11.69
N TYR A 73 -20.00 17.67 11.08
CA TYR A 73 -20.76 18.50 10.13
C TYR A 73 -20.49 18.13 8.65
N GLY A 74 -19.66 17.11 8.41
CA GLY A 74 -19.42 16.53 7.09
C GLY A 74 -18.77 17.50 6.10
N GLU A 75 -19.00 17.24 4.81
CA GLU A 75 -18.42 17.94 3.65
C GLU A 75 -18.49 19.48 3.69
N GLN A 76 -19.37 20.03 4.52
CA GLN A 76 -19.70 21.46 4.61
C GLN A 76 -18.75 22.24 5.53
N ALA A 77 -17.97 21.55 6.37
CA ALA A 77 -17.14 22.17 7.40
C ALA A 77 -15.66 22.36 6.99
N GLY A 78 -15.25 21.82 5.83
CA GLY A 78 -13.89 21.90 5.31
C GLY A 78 -13.15 20.56 5.37
N PRO A 79 -11.88 20.53 4.91
CA PRO A 79 -11.10 19.30 4.89
C PRO A 79 -10.91 18.75 6.31
N ILE A 80 -10.84 17.42 6.39
CA ILE A 80 -10.50 16.73 7.63
C ILE A 80 -9.00 16.86 7.81
N SER A 81 -8.58 17.56 8.87
CA SER A 81 -7.17 17.60 9.24
C SER A 81 -6.89 16.45 10.22
N ILE A 82 -5.66 15.98 10.27
CA ILE A 82 -5.19 15.00 11.25
C ILE A 82 -3.77 15.41 11.61
N ALA A 83 -3.47 15.55 12.90
CA ALA A 83 -2.11 15.83 13.36
C ALA A 83 -1.24 14.58 13.17
N VAL A 84 -0.07 14.75 12.57
CA VAL A 84 0.89 13.68 12.29
C VAL A 84 2.17 13.97 13.06
N TYR A 85 2.59 13.00 13.86
CA TYR A 85 3.84 13.07 14.61
C TYR A 85 4.74 11.92 14.17
N VAL A 86 5.93 12.25 13.67
CA VAL A 86 6.90 11.26 13.17
C VAL A 86 8.16 11.31 14.01
N THR A 87 8.51 10.18 14.61
CA THR A 87 9.83 9.97 15.23
C THR A 87 10.78 9.42 14.18
N LEU A 88 11.80 10.19 13.83
CA LEU A 88 12.82 9.82 12.85
C LEU A 88 13.80 8.79 13.41
N GLU A 89 14.58 8.14 12.53
CA GLU A 89 15.58 7.13 12.93
C GLU A 89 16.61 7.66 13.95
N ASN A 90 16.93 8.95 13.87
CA ASN A 90 17.84 9.63 14.80
C ASN A 90 17.18 10.06 16.13
N GLY A 91 15.92 9.67 16.38
CA GLY A 91 15.16 10.03 17.57
C GLY A 91 14.55 11.43 17.56
N ARG A 92 14.76 12.23 16.50
CA ARG A 92 14.13 13.54 16.37
C ARG A 92 12.64 13.38 16.07
N ASN A 93 11.80 14.10 16.80
CA ASN A 93 10.37 14.20 16.49
C ASN A 93 10.13 15.38 15.56
N VAL A 94 9.36 15.14 14.50
CA VAL A 94 8.86 16.17 13.59
C VAL A 94 7.35 16.11 13.55
N ASN A 95 6.76 17.29 13.42
CA ASN A 95 5.32 17.46 13.47
C ASN A 95 4.83 17.92 12.10
N GLY A 96 3.65 17.44 11.73
CA GLY A 96 2.97 17.84 10.52
C GLY A 96 1.50 17.58 10.63
N TRP A 97 0.83 17.65 9.49
CA TRP A 97 -0.59 17.39 9.39
C TRP A 97 -0.91 16.76 8.05
N MET A 98 -1.98 16.00 8.06
CA MET A 98 -2.59 15.41 6.88
C MET A 98 -3.94 16.09 6.68
N GLU A 99 -4.22 16.51 5.44
CA GLU A 99 -5.50 17.12 5.06
C GLU A 99 -6.17 16.21 4.05
N CYS A 100 -7.37 15.72 4.34
CA CYS A 100 -8.17 14.94 3.40
C CYS A 100 -9.41 15.72 2.98
N ARG A 101 -9.69 15.71 1.67
CA ARG A 101 -10.93 16.31 1.14
C ARG A 101 -12.16 15.53 1.60
N TRP A 102 -12.06 14.20 1.61
CA TRP A 102 -13.10 13.28 2.08
C TRP A 102 -12.51 12.34 3.13
N ILE A 103 -13.38 11.60 3.84
CA ILE A 103 -12.91 10.45 4.62
C ILE A 103 -12.21 9.49 3.66
N ASP A 104 -10.93 9.24 3.91
CA ASP A 104 -10.09 8.25 3.21
C ASP A 104 -9.75 8.52 1.73
N GLU A 105 -10.16 9.66 1.18
CA GLU A 105 -9.90 10.04 -0.21
C GLU A 105 -9.29 11.45 -0.34
N ASP A 106 -8.48 11.64 -1.40
CA ASP A 106 -7.81 12.90 -1.73
C ASP A 106 -7.05 13.54 -0.55
N CYS A 107 -6.24 12.72 0.13
CA CYS A 107 -5.41 13.15 1.25
C CYS A 107 -4.07 13.75 0.79
N THR A 108 -3.58 14.75 1.53
CA THR A 108 -2.27 15.38 1.35
C THR A 108 -1.51 15.45 2.66
N LEU A 109 -0.18 15.32 2.61
CA LEU A 109 0.70 15.38 3.78
C LEU A 109 1.55 16.65 3.74
N SER A 110 1.63 17.33 4.89
CA SER A 110 2.51 18.47 5.10
C SER A 110 3.35 18.26 6.36
N ILE A 111 4.67 18.16 6.18
CA ILE A 111 5.66 18.13 7.27
C ILE A 111 6.75 19.14 6.90
N ALA A 112 6.62 20.36 7.40
CA ALA A 112 7.47 21.49 7.01
C ALA A 112 8.97 21.22 7.27
N ASP A 113 9.29 20.61 8.41
CA ASP A 113 10.66 20.28 8.82
C ASP A 113 11.36 19.27 7.90
N LEU A 114 10.59 18.53 7.10
CA LEU A 114 11.07 17.55 6.14
C LEU A 114 10.96 18.04 4.69
N GLY A 115 10.49 19.28 4.47
CA GLY A 115 10.26 19.81 3.12
C GLY A 115 9.02 19.25 2.42
N LEU A 116 8.21 18.43 3.10
CA LEU A 116 6.98 17.87 2.55
C LEU A 116 5.87 18.91 2.65
N ARG A 117 5.36 19.37 1.51
CA ARG A 117 4.34 20.42 1.44
C ARG A 117 3.21 19.97 0.53
N ARG A 118 2.04 19.68 1.12
CA ARG A 118 0.87 19.15 0.41
C ARG A 118 1.21 18.00 -0.54
N THR A 119 2.09 17.11 -0.11
CA THR A 119 2.48 15.93 -0.88
C THR A 119 1.25 15.03 -1.01
N PRO A 120 0.81 14.67 -2.23
CA PRO A 120 -0.37 13.82 -2.41
C PRO A 120 -0.12 12.43 -1.82
N LEU A 121 -1.10 11.93 -1.06
CA LEU A 121 -1.05 10.60 -0.48
C LEU A 121 -1.83 9.61 -1.35
N PRO A 122 -1.37 8.35 -1.44
CA PRO A 122 -2.12 7.32 -2.14
C PRO A 122 -3.44 7.04 -1.42
N ALA A 123 -4.52 6.81 -2.18
CA ALA A 123 -5.81 6.44 -1.63
C ALA A 123 -5.74 5.13 -0.82
N LEU A 124 -6.59 4.99 0.19
CA LEU A 124 -6.72 3.72 0.90
C LEU A 124 -7.19 2.64 -0.06
N SER A 125 -6.55 1.48 0.00
CA SER A 125 -6.93 0.30 -0.76
C SER A 125 -8.30 -0.15 -0.30
N LYS A 126 -9.29 -0.07 -1.19
CA LYS A 126 -10.61 -0.64 -0.93
C LYS A 126 -10.45 -2.15 -0.70
N PRO A 127 -11.14 -2.75 0.28
CA PRO A 127 -11.12 -4.20 0.45
C PRO A 127 -11.54 -4.84 -0.88
N GLN A 128 -10.61 -5.52 -1.54
CA GLN A 128 -10.94 -6.30 -2.73
C GLN A 128 -11.69 -7.54 -2.25
N VAL A 129 -13.01 -7.44 -2.14
CA VAL A 129 -13.87 -8.58 -1.91
C VAL A 129 -13.90 -9.38 -3.21
N TRP A 130 -13.37 -10.60 -3.18
CA TRP A 130 -13.37 -11.44 -4.36
C TRP A 130 -14.77 -12.03 -4.55
N PRO A 131 -15.42 -11.86 -5.72
CA PRO A 131 -16.79 -12.31 -5.93
C PRO A 131 -17.02 -13.80 -5.66
N TRP A 132 -15.99 -14.64 -5.83
CA TRP A 132 -16.08 -16.07 -5.56
C TRP A 132 -16.08 -16.40 -4.06
N LEU A 133 -15.50 -15.55 -3.20
CA LEU A 133 -15.53 -15.74 -1.74
C LEU A 133 -16.96 -15.56 -1.21
N GLU A 134 -17.67 -14.53 -1.71
CA GLU A 134 -19.08 -14.31 -1.37
C GLU A 134 -19.96 -15.49 -1.80
N TRP A 135 -19.69 -16.06 -2.97
CA TRP A 135 -20.37 -17.27 -3.44
C TRP A 135 -20.09 -18.47 -2.51
N ALA A 136 -18.84 -18.66 -2.09
CA ALA A 136 -18.44 -19.77 -1.23
C ALA A 136 -19.08 -19.68 0.17
N GLU A 137 -19.11 -18.49 0.78
CA GLU A 137 -19.77 -18.26 2.06
C GLU A 137 -21.27 -18.56 1.98
N ARG A 138 -21.95 -18.13 0.91
CA ARG A 138 -23.37 -18.45 0.69
C ARG A 138 -23.61 -19.95 0.48
N ALA A 139 -22.75 -20.62 -0.29
CA ALA A 139 -22.85 -22.06 -0.54
C ALA A 139 -22.64 -22.90 0.72
N LEU A 140 -21.72 -22.48 1.61
CA LEU A 140 -21.49 -23.15 2.89
C LEU A 140 -22.63 -22.93 3.88
N ALA A 141 -23.23 -21.74 3.90
CA ALA A 141 -24.40 -21.44 4.73
C ALA A 141 -25.61 -22.33 4.39
N THR A 142 -25.76 -22.73 3.12
CA THR A 142 -26.82 -23.67 2.67
C THR A 142 -26.55 -25.13 3.00
N VAL A 143 -25.33 -25.53 3.36
CA VAL A 143 -24.99 -26.92 3.70
C VAL A 143 -25.13 -27.17 5.21
N TRP A 144 -25.10 -26.11 6.03
CA TRP A 144 -25.18 -26.21 7.49
C TRP A 144 -26.60 -25.97 8.05
N ASN A 145 -27.60 -25.77 7.18
CA ASN A 145 -29.01 -25.56 7.53
C ASN A 145 -29.87 -26.63 6.85
#